data_AF-A0A1W1VQL5-F1
#
_entry.id   AF-A0A1W1VQL5-F1
#
_cell.length_a   1.000
_cell.length_b   1.000
_cell.length_c   1.000
_cell.angle_alpha   90.00
_cell.angle_beta   90.00
_cell.angle_gamma   90.00
#
_symmetry.space_group_name_H-M   'P 1'
#
loop_
_entity.id
_entity.type
_entity.pdbx_description
1 polymer ?
#
loop_
_entity_poly.entity_id
_entity_poly.type
_entity_poly.pdbx_seq_one_letter_code
_entity_poly.pdbx_strand_id
1 'polypeptide(L)'
;MKLSYKLINIMQEIKKYIEFNRLIIFPVLTLILYEVCYWYFKLYSNEIFNSTQQQSLHFNILSTNAILAGFLFTGLSIIVSTSNNKIIKILSEWGHLDLIHTSISRGIFLNLGSIVVSFIAMINSSKKIQIFLVNIELLLLILGVCYFFMSILDLKFIINKIREYDLEKDKKDIEVYGIVDDD
;
A
#
# COMPACT_ATOMS: atom_id res chain seq x y z
N MET A 1 24.12 -18.12 26.40
CA MET A 1 23.51 -16.79 26.71
C MET A 1 23.95 -15.69 25.73
N LYS A 2 25.26 -15.46 25.47
CA LYS A 2 25.73 -14.43 24.51
C LYS A 2 25.24 -14.58 23.06
N LEU A 3 25.09 -15.81 22.55
CA LEU A 3 24.66 -16.07 21.17
C LEU A 3 23.19 -15.68 20.93
N SER A 4 22.32 -15.94 21.91
CA SER A 4 20.89 -15.57 21.85
C SER A 4 20.71 -14.06 21.83
N TYR A 5 21.47 -13.32 22.67
CA TYR A 5 21.41 -11.86 22.70
C TYR A 5 21.86 -11.23 21.37
N LYS A 6 22.90 -11.80 20.75
CA LYS A 6 23.39 -11.35 19.43
C LYS A 6 22.34 -11.58 18.32
N LEU A 7 21.65 -12.72 18.34
CA LEU A 7 20.57 -13.01 17.38
C LEU A 7 19.38 -12.06 17.55
N ILE A 8 18.99 -11.76 18.79
CA ILE A 8 17.91 -10.80 19.08
C ILE A 8 18.27 -9.40 18.56
N ASN A 9 19.51 -8.96 18.78
CA ASN A 9 19.96 -7.65 18.32
C ASN A 9 19.97 -7.56 16.78
N ILE A 10 20.46 -8.60 16.09
CA ILE A 10 20.44 -8.67 14.63
C ILE A 10 19.00 -8.64 14.10
N MET A 11 18.08 -9.37 14.71
CA MET A 11 16.67 -9.36 14.31
C MET A 11 16.03 -7.96 14.46
N GLN A 12 16.38 -7.22 15.50
CA GLN A 12 15.89 -5.85 15.70
C GLN A 12 16.44 -4.88 14.64
N GLU A 13 17.72 -4.98 14.31
CA GLU A 13 18.35 -4.19 13.25
C GLU A 13 17.72 -4.48 11.88
N ILE A 14 17.50 -5.76 11.56
CA ILE A 14 16.83 -6.19 10.31
C ILE A 14 15.41 -5.63 10.26
N LYS A 15 14.65 -5.73 11.35
CA LYS A 15 13.27 -5.20 11.39
C LYS A 15 13.23 -3.69 11.12
N LYS A 16 14.12 -2.93 11.76
CA LYS A 16 14.24 -1.48 11.56
C LYS A 16 14.62 -1.13 10.12
N TYR A 17 15.55 -1.89 9.53
CA TYR A 17 15.93 -1.71 8.13
C TYR A 17 14.77 -1.98 7.17
N ILE A 18 14.00 -3.05 7.42
CA ILE A 18 12.81 -3.37 6.62
C ILE A 18 11.75 -2.28 6.74
N GLU A 19 11.46 -1.81 7.95
CA GLU A 19 10.47 -0.75 8.18
C GLU A 19 10.83 0.55 7.45
N PHE A 20 12.12 0.92 7.44
CA PHE A 20 12.60 2.11 6.74
C PHE A 20 12.53 1.96 5.21
N ASN A 21 12.90 0.79 4.68
CA ASN A 21 13.01 0.55 3.24
C ASN A 21 11.81 -0.17 2.61
N ARG A 22 10.72 -0.39 3.37
CA ARG A 22 9.54 -1.15 2.92
C ARG A 22 8.95 -0.66 1.61
N LEU A 23 8.99 0.65 1.36
CA LEU A 23 8.47 1.26 0.13
C LEU A 23 9.21 0.84 -1.15
N ILE A 24 10.40 0.25 -1.01
CA ILE A 24 11.23 -0.26 -2.11
C ILE A 24 11.28 -1.79 -2.07
N ILE A 25 11.54 -2.37 -0.89
CA ILE A 25 11.77 -3.81 -0.73
C ILE A 25 10.57 -4.62 -1.23
N PHE A 26 9.36 -4.27 -0.79
CA PHE A 26 8.17 -5.05 -1.15
C PHE A 26 7.81 -4.96 -2.63
N PRO A 27 7.78 -3.78 -3.29
CA PRO A 27 7.57 -3.72 -4.74
C PRO A 27 8.62 -4.50 -5.53
N VAL A 28 9.90 -4.42 -5.15
CA VAL A 28 10.97 -5.19 -5.80
C VAL A 28 10.74 -6.69 -5.62
N LEU A 29 10.39 -7.13 -4.41
CA LEU A 29 10.07 -8.53 -4.14
C LEU A 29 8.86 -8.99 -4.97
N THR A 30 7.82 -8.16 -5.09
CA THR A 30 6.64 -8.45 -5.91
C THR A 30 6.99 -8.55 -7.39
N LEU A 31 7.90 -7.70 -7.91
CA LEU A 31 8.39 -7.81 -9.29
C LEU A 31 9.19 -9.08 -9.53
N ILE A 32 10.08 -9.45 -8.61
CA ILE A 32 10.84 -10.71 -8.71
C ILE A 32 9.90 -11.91 -8.74
N LEU A 33 8.91 -11.93 -7.84
CA LEU A 33 7.90 -12.99 -7.81
C LEU A 33 7.08 -13.04 -9.10
N TYR A 34 6.70 -11.88 -9.65
CA TYR A 34 5.99 -11.80 -10.92
C TYR A 34 6.80 -12.40 -12.07
N GLU A 35 8.08 -12.05 -12.20
CA GLU A 35 8.96 -12.59 -13.26
C GLU A 35 9.17 -14.11 -13.13
N VAL A 36 9.35 -14.61 -11.90
CA VAL A 36 9.48 -16.05 -11.63
C VAL A 36 8.19 -16.79 -12.02
N CYS A 37 7.03 -16.27 -11.62
CA CYS A 37 5.73 -16.83 -11.98
C CYS A 37 5.49 -16.79 -13.49
N TYR A 38 5.82 -15.68 -14.15
CA TYR A 38 5.70 -15.52 -15.59
C TYR A 38 6.57 -16.54 -16.34
N TRP A 39 7.82 -16.71 -15.92
CA TRP A 39 8.74 -17.68 -16.51
C TRP A 39 8.26 -19.13 -16.30
N TYR A 40 7.84 -19.48 -15.08
CA TYR A 40 7.27 -20.79 -14.77
C TYR A 40 6.03 -21.09 -15.63
N PHE A 41 5.14 -20.11 -15.78
CA PHE A 41 3.90 -20.30 -16.53
C PHE A 41 4.15 -20.39 -18.04
N LYS A 42 5.11 -19.63 -18.58
CA LYS A 42 5.57 -19.74 -19.98
C LYS A 42 6.16 -21.12 -20.30
N LEU A 43 6.81 -21.76 -19.33
CA LEU A 43 7.34 -23.12 -19.50
C LEU A 43 6.24 -24.19 -19.51
N TYR A 44 5.14 -23.97 -18.79
CA TYR A 44 4.11 -24.98 -18.58
C TYR A 44 2.89 -24.82 -19.50
N SER A 45 2.63 -23.62 -20.03
CA SER A 45 1.47 -23.35 -20.88
C SER A 45 1.86 -22.77 -22.24
N ASN A 46 1.44 -23.45 -23.31
CA ASN A 46 1.51 -22.96 -24.69
C ASN A 46 0.28 -22.12 -25.10
N GLU A 47 -0.75 -21.99 -24.25
CA GLU A 47 -1.99 -21.29 -24.58
C GLU A 47 -2.50 -20.49 -23.39
N ILE A 48 -2.40 -19.16 -23.45
CA ILE A 48 -2.83 -18.31 -22.32
C ILE A 48 -3.84 -17.23 -22.73
N PHE A 49 -4.06 -16.93 -24.02
CA PHE A 49 -4.99 -15.86 -24.37
C PHE A 49 -5.86 -16.20 -25.58
N ASN A 50 -7.03 -16.80 -25.30
CA ASN A 50 -8.14 -16.85 -26.23
C ASN A 50 -8.86 -15.50 -26.24
N SER A 51 -9.05 -14.95 -27.45
CA SER A 51 -9.49 -13.57 -27.71
C SER A 51 -10.83 -13.15 -27.09
N THR A 52 -11.74 -14.08 -26.80
CA THR A 52 -13.04 -13.78 -26.16
C THR A 52 -12.94 -13.59 -24.64
N GLN A 53 -11.90 -14.13 -24.00
CA GLN A 53 -11.64 -13.96 -22.57
C GLN A 53 -10.95 -12.62 -22.27
N GLN A 54 -10.33 -11.99 -23.28
CA GLN A 54 -9.56 -10.75 -23.10
C GLN A 54 -10.45 -9.58 -22.69
N GLN A 55 -11.63 -9.41 -23.30
CA GLN A 55 -12.48 -8.25 -23.05
C GLN A 55 -13.10 -8.25 -21.64
N SER A 56 -13.48 -9.42 -21.12
CA SER A 56 -13.97 -9.54 -19.74
C SER A 56 -12.84 -9.37 -18.72
N LEU A 57 -11.63 -9.84 -19.02
CA LEU A 57 -10.45 -9.61 -18.18
C LEU A 57 -10.10 -8.12 -18.07
N HIS A 58 -10.07 -7.38 -19.19
CA HIS A 58 -9.83 -5.94 -19.19
C HIS A 58 -10.84 -5.18 -18.33
N PHE A 59 -12.13 -5.49 -18.48
CA PHE A 59 -13.17 -4.83 -17.70
C PHE A 59 -13.05 -5.12 -16.19
N ASN A 60 -12.69 -6.34 -15.83
CA ASN A 60 -12.45 -6.72 -14.44
C ASN A 60 -11.23 -5.98 -13.86
N ILE A 61 -10.11 -5.95 -14.59
CA ILE A 61 -8.89 -5.24 -14.16
C ILE A 61 -9.17 -3.74 -14.00
N LEU A 62 -9.86 -3.13 -14.96
CA LEU A 62 -10.28 -1.73 -14.90
C LEU A 62 -11.12 -1.44 -13.65
N SER A 63 -12.13 -2.28 -13.40
CA SER A 63 -13.02 -2.14 -12.25
C SER A 63 -12.27 -2.30 -10.93
N THR A 64 -11.38 -3.30 -10.82
CA THR A 64 -10.55 -3.51 -9.63
C THR A 64 -9.64 -2.31 -9.37
N ASN A 65 -8.91 -1.81 -10.37
CA ASN A 65 -8.06 -0.65 -10.22
C ASN A 65 -8.85 0.59 -9.76
N ALA A 66 -10.04 0.82 -10.32
CA ALA A 66 -10.89 1.95 -9.92
C ALA A 66 -11.32 1.86 -8.45
N ILE A 67 -11.71 0.66 -7.99
CA ILE A 67 -12.05 0.41 -6.58
C ILE A 67 -10.84 0.68 -5.67
N LEU A 68 -9.67 0.13 -6.02
CA LEU A 68 -8.44 0.32 -5.23
C LEU A 68 -8.01 1.78 -5.16
N ALA A 69 -8.03 2.50 -6.29
CA ALA A 69 -7.73 3.92 -6.34
C ALA A 69 -8.70 4.73 -5.45
N GLY A 70 -10.00 4.41 -5.48
CA GLY A 70 -11.02 5.04 -4.64
C GLY A 70 -10.79 4.81 -3.13
N PHE A 71 -10.45 3.59 -2.73
CA PHE A 71 -10.12 3.31 -1.33
C PHE A 71 -8.85 4.04 -0.87
N LEU A 72 -7.81 4.07 -1.70
CA LEU A 72 -6.58 4.81 -1.42
C LEU A 72 -6.85 6.31 -1.26
N PHE A 73 -7.64 6.90 -2.16
CA PHE A 73 -8.03 8.30 -2.09
C PHE A 73 -8.83 8.60 -0.82
N THR A 74 -9.70 7.67 -0.41
CA THR A 74 -10.45 7.78 0.86
C THR A 74 -9.51 7.74 2.06
N GLY A 75 -8.54 6.82 2.07
CA GLY A 75 -7.50 6.76 3.10
C GLY A 75 -6.68 8.04 3.20
N LEU A 76 -6.29 8.62 2.06
CA LEU A 76 -5.60 9.91 2.01
C LEU A 76 -6.45 11.04 2.62
N SER A 77 -7.75 11.06 2.28
CA SER A 77 -8.69 12.06 2.78
C SER A 77 -8.86 11.98 4.31
N ILE A 78 -8.83 10.78 4.89
CA ILE A 78 -8.84 10.57 6.35
C ILE A 78 -7.58 11.17 6.99
N ILE A 79 -6.41 10.96 6.39
CA ILE A 79 -5.17 11.52 6.91
C ILE A 79 -5.19 13.05 6.86
N VAL A 80 -5.66 13.62 5.75
CA VAL A 80 -5.78 15.08 5.59
C VAL A 80 -6.79 15.65 6.59
N SER A 81 -7.95 15.02 6.78
CA SER A 81 -8.97 15.49 7.73
C SER A 81 -8.51 15.43 9.18
N THR A 82 -7.61 14.49 9.51
CA THR A 82 -7.01 14.34 10.85
C THR A 82 -5.70 15.11 11.04
N SER A 83 -5.26 15.90 10.04
CA SER A 83 -4.00 16.67 10.07
C SER A 83 -3.86 17.63 11.26
N ASN A 84 -4.97 18.13 11.80
CA ASN A 84 -4.97 19.01 12.96
C ASN A 84 -4.72 18.28 14.29
N ASN A 85 -4.74 16.94 14.31
CA ASN A 85 -4.47 16.15 15.51
C ASN A 85 -2.99 16.27 15.90
N LYS A 86 -2.71 16.49 17.20
CA LYS A 86 -1.34 16.63 17.73
C LYS A 86 -0.46 15.40 17.43
N ILE A 87 -1.04 14.20 17.47
CA ILE A 87 -0.33 12.95 17.11
C ILE A 87 0.05 12.93 15.63
N ILE A 88 -0.85 13.36 14.73
CA ILE A 88 -0.53 13.43 13.31
C ILE A 88 0.62 14.43 13.05
N LYS A 89 0.65 15.57 13.76
CA LYS A 89 1.78 16.50 13.70
C LYS A 89 3.08 15.87 14.16
N ILE A 90 3.07 15.14 15.28
CA ILE A 90 4.25 14.41 15.78
C ILE A 90 4.71 13.36 14.75
N LEU A 91 3.78 12.58 14.19
CA LEU A 91 4.10 11.60 13.14
C LEU A 91 4.66 12.27 11.88
N SER A 92 4.19 13.48 11.56
CA SER A 92 4.73 14.29 10.47
C SER A 92 6.15 14.74 10.76
N GLU A 93 6.44 15.25 11.95
CA GLU A 93 7.78 15.68 12.36
C GLU A 93 8.79 14.53 12.38
N TRP A 94 8.33 13.30 12.68
CA TRP A 94 9.17 12.10 12.63
C TRP A 94 9.28 11.47 11.22
N GLY A 95 8.67 12.09 10.20
CA GLY A 95 8.72 11.61 8.81
C GLY A 95 7.88 10.37 8.52
N HIS A 96 7.12 9.85 9.50
CA HIS A 96 6.25 8.70 9.29
C HIS A 96 5.07 9.05 8.39
N LEU A 97 4.49 10.25 8.54
CA LEU A 97 3.35 10.68 7.74
C LEU A 97 3.70 10.77 6.25
N ASP A 98 4.92 11.23 5.93
CA ASP A 98 5.42 11.33 4.56
C ASP A 98 5.54 9.95 3.89
N LEU A 99 6.00 8.95 4.64
CA LEU A 99 6.07 7.57 4.13
C LEU A 99 4.67 7.02 3.81
N ILE A 100 3.69 7.30 4.66
CA ILE A 100 2.30 6.87 4.48
C ILE A 100 1.67 7.59 3.29
N HIS A 101 1.83 8.92 3.21
CA HIS A 101 1.38 9.73 2.10
C HIS A 101 1.99 9.25 0.78
N THR A 102 3.29 8.93 0.78
CA THR A 102 4.01 8.42 -0.40
C THR A 102 3.49 7.05 -0.82
N SER A 103 3.26 6.14 0.13
CA SER A 103 2.69 4.81 -0.13
C SER A 103 1.32 4.91 -0.81
N ILE A 104 0.42 5.69 -0.22
CA ILE A 104 -0.93 5.90 -0.73
C ILE A 104 -0.89 6.56 -2.11
N SER A 105 -0.12 7.64 -2.25
CA SER A 105 0.02 8.37 -3.51
C SER A 105 0.54 7.47 -4.62
N ARG A 106 1.59 6.68 -4.38
CA ARG A 106 2.13 5.73 -5.36
C ARG A 106 1.09 4.69 -5.77
N GLY A 107 0.35 4.13 -4.81
CA GLY A 107 -0.74 3.20 -5.11
C GLY A 107 -1.82 3.84 -6.00
N ILE A 108 -2.20 5.10 -5.74
CA ILE A 108 -3.18 5.82 -6.57
C ILE A 108 -2.64 5.99 -7.99
N PHE A 109 -1.41 6.49 -8.13
CA PHE A 109 -0.79 6.70 -9.44
C PHE A 109 -0.66 5.41 -10.25
N LEU A 110 -0.32 4.29 -9.60
CA LEU A 110 -0.21 2.99 -10.28
C LEU A 110 -1.56 2.46 -10.75
N ASN A 111 -2.59 2.52 -9.90
CA ASN A 111 -3.94 2.09 -10.27
C ASN A 111 -4.54 2.99 -11.36
N LEU A 112 -4.38 4.32 -11.25
CA LEU A 112 -4.79 5.25 -12.31
C LEU A 112 -4.01 5.04 -13.61
N GLY A 113 -2.70 4.79 -13.52
CA GLY A 113 -1.87 4.45 -14.66
C GLY A 113 -2.36 3.17 -15.34
N SER A 114 -2.71 2.14 -14.57
CA SER A 114 -3.28 0.89 -15.08
C SER A 114 -4.58 1.17 -15.84
N ILE A 115 -5.50 1.96 -15.27
CA ILE A 115 -6.75 2.40 -15.92
C ILE A 115 -6.48 3.08 -17.27
N VAL A 116 -5.52 4.02 -17.31
CA VAL A 116 -5.16 4.72 -18.56
C VAL A 116 -4.61 3.74 -19.59
N VAL A 117 -3.75 2.80 -19.18
CA VAL A 117 -3.22 1.75 -20.06
C VAL A 117 -4.35 0.85 -20.59
N SER A 118 -5.32 0.46 -19.77
CA SER A 118 -6.50 -0.31 -20.20
C SER A 118 -7.28 0.42 -21.30
N PHE A 119 -7.52 1.73 -21.13
CA PHE A 119 -8.20 2.53 -22.14
C PHE A 119 -7.43 2.59 -23.46
N ILE A 120 -6.10 2.78 -23.40
CA ILE A 120 -5.24 2.78 -24.58
C ILE A 120 -5.25 1.41 -25.27
N ALA A 121 -5.24 0.32 -24.50
CA ALA A 121 -5.30 -1.04 -25.03
C ALA A 121 -6.63 -1.31 -25.76
N MET A 122 -7.75 -0.81 -25.24
CA MET A 122 -9.07 -0.98 -25.86
C MET A 122 -9.21 -0.28 -27.22
N ILE A 123 -8.62 0.91 -27.39
CA ILE A 123 -8.74 1.67 -28.65
C ILE A 123 -7.75 1.22 -29.73
N ASN A 124 -6.68 0.53 -29.35
CA ASN A 124 -5.63 0.13 -30.29
C ASN A 124 -6.02 -1.17 -31.01
N SER A 125 -6.01 -1.18 -32.34
CA SER A 125 -6.37 -2.36 -33.14
C SER A 125 -5.21 -3.35 -33.37
N SER A 126 -3.97 -2.98 -33.01
CA SER A 126 -2.80 -3.85 -33.20
C SER A 126 -2.69 -4.89 -32.10
N LYS A 127 -2.87 -6.17 -32.45
CA LYS A 127 -2.76 -7.31 -31.50
C LYS A 127 -1.44 -7.34 -30.73
N LYS A 128 -0.31 -7.02 -31.38
CA LYS A 128 1.01 -7.00 -30.73
C LYS A 128 1.09 -5.90 -29.66
N ILE A 129 0.55 -4.73 -29.97
CA ILE A 129 0.57 -3.59 -29.03
C ILE A 129 -0.42 -3.86 -27.88
N GLN A 130 -1.60 -4.44 -28.17
CA GLN A 130 -2.55 -4.85 -27.14
C GLN A 130 -1.91 -5.81 -26.13
N ILE A 131 -1.27 -6.89 -26.59
CA ILE A 131 -0.61 -7.86 -25.69
C ILE A 131 0.44 -7.18 -24.80
N PHE A 132 1.24 -6.27 -25.37
CA PHE A 132 2.23 -5.52 -24.62
C PHE A 132 1.58 -4.62 -23.56
N LEU A 133 0.51 -3.90 -23.91
CA LEU A 133 -0.21 -3.03 -22.99
C LEU A 133 -0.91 -3.83 -21.88
N VAL A 134 -1.47 -5.00 -22.17
CA VAL A 134 -2.07 -5.89 -21.14
C VAL A 134 -1.04 -6.29 -20.09
N ASN A 135 0.19 -6.62 -20.51
CA ASN A 135 1.26 -6.98 -19.57
C ASN A 135 1.65 -5.80 -18.67
N ILE A 136 1.74 -4.59 -19.24
CA ILE A 136 1.99 -3.36 -18.47
C ILE A 136 0.84 -3.09 -17.50
N GLU A 137 -0.41 -3.20 -17.97
CA GLU A 137 -1.62 -3.02 -17.17
C GLU A 137 -1.62 -3.93 -15.95
N LEU A 138 -1.31 -5.22 -16.15
CA LEU A 138 -1.23 -6.23 -15.10
C LEU A 138 -0.10 -5.94 -14.11
N LEU A 139 1.07 -5.51 -14.59
CA LEU A 139 2.20 -5.14 -13.74
C LEU A 139 1.86 -3.92 -12.86
N LEU A 140 1.23 -2.90 -13.45
CA LEU A 140 0.76 -1.73 -12.72
C LEU A 140 -0.30 -2.08 -11.67
N LEU A 141 -1.25 -2.97 -12.00
CA LEU A 141 -2.24 -3.49 -11.06
C LEU A 141 -1.55 -4.19 -9.87
N ILE A 142 -0.61 -5.11 -10.14
CA ILE A 142 0.08 -5.88 -9.10
C ILE A 142 0.85 -4.94 -8.15
N LEU A 143 1.56 -3.95 -8.69
CA LEU A 143 2.23 -2.93 -7.89
C LEU A 143 1.23 -2.06 -7.11
N GLY A 144 0.13 -1.66 -7.75
CA GLY A 144 -0.96 -0.91 -7.13
C GLY A 144 -1.57 -1.64 -5.93
N VAL A 145 -1.80 -2.96 -6.07
CA VAL A 145 -2.24 -3.85 -5.00
C VAL A 145 -1.21 -3.93 -3.87
N CYS A 146 0.09 -4.02 -4.19
CA CYS A 146 1.14 -4.02 -3.19
C CYS A 146 1.09 -2.76 -2.30
N TYR A 147 1.04 -1.58 -2.91
CA TYR A 147 0.91 -0.32 -2.18
C TYR A 147 -0.44 -0.17 -1.46
N PHE A 148 -1.52 -0.73 -2.02
CA PHE A 148 -2.80 -0.80 -1.33
C PHE A 148 -2.70 -1.54 0.00
N PHE A 149 -2.11 -2.74 0.03
CA PHE A 149 -1.94 -3.46 1.29
C PHE A 149 -1.05 -2.73 2.29
N MET A 150 0.02 -2.07 1.83
CA MET A 150 0.82 -1.22 2.72
C MET A 150 -0.01 -0.10 3.34
N SER A 151 -0.83 0.57 2.54
CA SER A 151 -1.67 1.67 3.01
C SER A 151 -2.66 1.23 4.10
N ILE A 152 -3.18 0.00 4.03
CA ILE A 152 -4.06 -0.55 5.07
C ILE A 152 -3.31 -0.68 6.39
N LEU A 153 -2.08 -1.20 6.35
CA LEU A 153 -1.23 -1.34 7.54
C LEU A 153 -0.89 0.03 8.13
N ASP A 154 -0.59 1.00 7.27
CA ASP A 154 -0.27 2.37 7.65
C ASP A 154 -1.45 3.11 8.29
N LEU A 155 -2.64 3.00 7.68
CA LEU A 155 -3.84 3.61 8.23
C LEU A 155 -4.22 2.98 9.57
N LYS A 156 -4.08 1.66 9.71
CA LYS A 156 -4.28 0.96 10.98
C LYS A 156 -3.31 1.46 12.05
N PHE A 157 -2.04 1.67 11.70
CA PHE A 157 -1.04 2.23 12.61
C PHE A 157 -1.41 3.64 13.08
N ILE A 158 -1.83 4.53 12.17
CA ILE A 158 -2.30 5.87 12.51
C ILE A 158 -3.48 5.81 13.48
N ILE A 159 -4.53 5.04 13.14
CA ILE A 159 -5.74 4.94 13.96
C ILE A 159 -5.42 4.46 15.37
N ASN A 160 -4.56 3.45 15.50
CA ASN A 160 -4.14 2.95 16.81
C ASN A 160 -3.40 4.03 17.61
N LYS A 161 -2.51 4.80 16.97
CA LYS A 161 -1.76 5.86 17.66
C LYS A 161 -2.63 7.03 18.11
N ILE A 162 -3.62 7.41 17.30
CA ILE A 162 -4.61 8.42 17.71
C ILE A 162 -5.40 7.91 18.92
N ARG A 163 -5.90 6.67 18.86
CA ARG A 163 -6.69 6.08 19.96
C ARG A 163 -5.88 5.97 21.26
N GLU A 164 -4.63 5.54 21.19
CA GLU A 164 -3.74 5.45 22.36
C GLU A 164 -3.57 6.83 23.03
N TYR A 165 -3.36 7.87 22.24
CA TYR A 165 -3.20 9.24 22.76
C TYR A 165 -4.49 9.80 23.37
N ASP A 166 -5.64 9.59 22.74
CA ASP A 166 -6.92 10.07 23.28
C ASP A 166 -7.22 9.40 24.63
N LEU A 167 -6.93 8.10 24.77
CA LEU A 167 -7.07 7.37 26.04
C LEU A 167 -6.11 7.88 27.14
N GLU A 168 -4.86 8.20 26.79
CA GLU A 168 -3.90 8.76 27.75
C GLU A 168 -4.29 10.17 28.19
N LYS A 169 -4.85 10.96 27.29
CA LYS A 169 -5.36 12.30 27.59
C LYS A 169 -6.55 12.22 28.55
N ASP A 170 -7.52 11.37 28.26
CA ASP A 170 -8.71 11.20 29.11
C ASP A 170 -8.33 10.77 30.54
N LYS A 171 -7.34 9.89 30.70
CA LYS A 171 -6.83 9.49 32.02
C LYS A 171 -6.22 10.65 32.80
N LYS A 172 -5.39 11.47 32.14
CA LYS A 172 -4.76 12.64 32.78
C LYS A 172 -5.79 13.69 33.17
N ASP A 173 -6.78 13.92 32.33
CA ASP A 173 -7.86 14.86 32.64
C ASP A 173 -8.66 14.35 33.86
N ILE A 174 -8.97 13.05 33.96
CA ILE A 174 -9.64 12.45 35.14
C ILE A 174 -8.78 12.57 36.41
N GLU A 175 -7.47 12.31 36.35
CA GLU A 175 -6.58 12.46 37.51
C GLU A 175 -6.49 13.92 37.98
N VAL A 176 -6.47 14.90 37.07
CA VAL A 176 -6.40 16.32 37.42
C VAL A 176 -7.70 16.81 38.05
N TYR A 177 -8.87 16.40 37.52
CA TYR A 177 -10.16 16.82 38.08
C TYR A 177 -10.58 16.03 39.31
N GLY A 178 -10.21 14.75 39.44
CA GLY A 178 -10.50 13.92 40.61
C GLY A 178 -9.72 14.31 41.89
N ILE A 179 -8.69 15.16 41.76
CA ILE A 179 -7.95 15.73 42.91
C ILE A 179 -8.63 17.02 43.43
N VAL A 180 -9.53 17.65 42.65
CA VAL A 180 -10.12 18.96 42.99
C VAL A 180 -11.42 18.84 43.81
N ASP A 181 -12.05 17.66 43.87
CA ASP A 181 -13.33 17.45 44.54
C ASP A 181 -13.20 16.99 46.03
N ASP A 182 -12.00 16.99 46.61
CA ASP A 182 -11.73 16.50 47.98
C ASP A 182 -11.42 17.60 49.04
N ASP A 183 -11.67 18.88 48.75
CA ASP A 183 -11.51 20.02 49.69
C ASP A 183 -12.83 20.61 50.21
#